data_AF-A0A497E3U7-F1
#
_entry.id   AF-A0A497E3U7-F1
#
_cell.length_a   1.000
_cell.length_b   1.000
_cell.length_c   1.000
_cell.angle_alpha   90.00
_cell.angle_beta   90.00
_cell.angle_gamma   90.00
#
_symmetry.space_group_name_H-M   'P 1'
#
loop_
_entity.id
_entity.type
_entity.pdbx_description
1 polymer ?
#
loop_
_entity_poly.entity_id
_entity_poly.type
_entity_poly.pdbx_seq_one_letter_code
_entity_poly.pdbx_strand_id
1 'polypeptide(L)'
;VKTKGMEEFLAVIETNSCFSDGIQITTGCSFGNNALIYRDVGKTAVSFVKRDGKGIRIRVKVDSDWLNERYPDAVKLFDKVVKRREQDKTAQKKLQKVWKEISFDILNFTEKELFEVKDVSLKIPDYAPIFESVTCSVCGEKLMQSKAREKAGKIFCLPCSHEGLYQLDGEGISFYKEDKKQSYFRVFPIGYVESSFSFPDDPEKMREKESFLFIYPEYEEGLYRIEESDFINVVFYFHQSSGYTLRGKRRGGEIKGVFASRSPHRPSPIGLTRVKLIAREKNRLRVKGLDAIDGTPILDIKPYVKDIDG
;
A
#
# COMPACT_ATOMS: atom_id res chain seq x y z
N VAL A 1 -8.91 -7.31 28.95
CA VAL A 1 -7.47 -6.93 29.01
C VAL A 1 -7.40 -5.43 28.74
N LYS A 2 -6.77 -4.64 29.63
CA LYS A 2 -6.60 -3.20 29.43
C LYS A 2 -5.11 -2.92 29.25
N THR A 3 -4.72 -2.26 28.16
CA THR A 3 -3.32 -1.87 27.95
C THR A 3 -2.88 -0.89 29.04
N LYS A 4 -1.68 -1.08 29.59
CA LYS A 4 -1.04 -0.16 30.54
C LYS A 4 -0.15 0.89 29.84
N GLY A 5 -0.13 0.90 28.50
CA GLY A 5 0.86 1.61 27.69
C GLY A 5 2.02 0.69 27.27
N MET A 6 2.90 1.17 26.37
CA MET A 6 4.13 0.50 25.89
C MET A 6 3.97 -0.67 24.89
N GLU A 7 2.88 -0.72 24.13
CA GLU A 7 2.71 -1.67 23.00
C GLU A 7 2.80 -3.18 23.36
N GLU A 8 2.83 -3.58 24.64
CA GLU A 8 2.97 -4.99 25.06
C GLU A 8 1.84 -5.90 24.55
N PHE A 9 0.67 -5.30 24.33
CA PHE A 9 -0.54 -5.91 23.81
C PHE A 9 -1.06 -5.04 22.66
N LEU A 10 -1.36 -5.66 21.52
CA LEU A 10 -1.76 -4.98 20.30
C LEU A 10 -3.16 -5.42 19.87
N ALA A 11 -3.93 -4.46 19.36
CA ALA A 11 -5.19 -4.70 18.69
C ALA A 11 -5.02 -4.39 17.19
N VAL A 12 -5.17 -5.41 16.34
CA VAL A 12 -5.11 -5.27 14.89
C VAL A 12 -6.54 -5.29 14.35
N ILE A 13 -7.09 -4.12 14.01
CA ILE A 13 -8.45 -3.96 13.47
C ILE A 13 -8.46 -4.05 11.95
N GLU A 14 -9.53 -4.62 11.40
CA GLU A 14 -9.66 -4.93 9.97
C GLU A 14 -10.68 -4.05 9.20
N THR A 15 -11.24 -3.04 9.88
CA THR A 15 -12.25 -2.11 9.34
C THR A 15 -12.14 -0.73 10.02
N ASN A 16 -12.55 0.33 9.32
CA ASN A 16 -12.64 1.72 9.80
C ASN A 16 -14.05 2.10 10.29
N SER A 17 -14.86 1.12 10.71
CA SER A 17 -16.24 1.32 11.19
C SER A 17 -16.32 1.57 12.71
N CYS A 18 -17.53 1.85 13.21
CA CYS A 18 -17.81 2.05 14.63
C CYS A 18 -17.39 0.88 15.54
N PHE A 19 -17.23 -0.33 14.97
CA PHE A 19 -16.63 -1.47 15.64
C PHE A 19 -15.25 -1.12 16.23
N SER A 20 -14.43 -0.40 15.47
CA SER A 20 -13.08 -0.02 15.86
C SER A 20 -13.05 0.95 17.04
N ASP A 21 -14.03 1.84 17.15
CA ASP A 21 -14.19 2.71 18.34
C ASP A 21 -14.50 1.87 19.58
N GLY A 22 -15.36 0.87 19.44
CA GLY A 22 -15.65 -0.09 20.52
C GLY A 22 -14.40 -0.83 20.99
N ILE A 23 -13.53 -1.26 20.07
CA ILE A 23 -12.25 -1.89 20.41
C ILE A 23 -11.36 -0.93 21.21
N GLN A 24 -11.23 0.33 20.78
CA GLN A 24 -10.40 1.32 21.47
C GLN A 24 -10.90 1.56 22.91
N ILE A 25 -12.21 1.75 23.08
CA ILE A 25 -12.83 2.02 24.38
C ILE A 25 -12.64 0.84 25.34
N THR A 26 -12.87 -0.39 24.86
CA THR A 26 -12.87 -1.59 25.71
C THR A 26 -11.46 -2.06 26.08
N THR A 27 -10.47 -1.80 25.23
CA THR A 27 -9.10 -2.32 25.39
C THR A 27 -8.10 -1.26 25.82
N GLY A 28 -8.36 0.01 25.52
CA GLY A 28 -7.41 1.11 25.62
C GLY A 28 -6.35 1.13 24.52
N CYS A 29 -6.35 0.17 23.59
CA CYS A 29 -5.47 0.20 22.43
C CYS A 29 -5.93 1.33 21.51
N SER A 30 -5.08 2.33 21.25
CA SER A 30 -5.42 3.48 20.41
C SER A 30 -4.28 3.79 19.44
N PHE A 31 -4.55 4.62 18.43
CA PHE A 31 -3.49 5.06 17.53
C PHE A 31 -2.42 5.89 18.27
N GLY A 32 -2.83 6.72 19.24
CA GLY A 32 -1.92 7.61 19.96
C GLY A 32 -0.91 6.89 20.87
N ASN A 33 -1.23 5.69 21.34
CA ASN A 33 -0.30 4.86 22.13
C ASN A 33 0.35 3.72 21.31
N ASN A 34 0.21 3.76 19.98
CA ASN A 34 0.74 2.79 19.03
C ASN A 34 0.29 1.33 19.23
N ALA A 35 -0.70 1.08 20.11
CA ALA A 35 -1.19 -0.27 20.37
C ALA A 35 -2.34 -0.70 19.44
N LEU A 36 -2.89 0.23 18.65
CA LEU A 36 -3.89 -0.04 17.62
C LEU A 36 -3.27 -0.03 16.23
N ILE A 37 -3.38 -1.14 15.52
CA ILE A 37 -2.92 -1.29 14.14
C ILE A 37 -4.14 -1.42 13.23
N TYR A 38 -4.22 -0.58 12.21
CA TYR A 38 -5.26 -0.67 11.19
C TYR A 38 -4.78 -1.43 9.96
N ARG A 39 -5.51 -2.48 9.57
CA ARG A 39 -5.35 -3.21 8.31
C ARG A 39 -6.62 -3.05 7.49
N ASP A 40 -6.53 -2.29 6.41
CA ASP A 40 -7.65 -1.94 5.54
C ASP A 40 -8.08 -3.13 4.65
N VAL A 41 -8.75 -4.12 5.25
CA VAL A 41 -9.21 -5.34 4.56
C VAL A 41 -10.73 -5.49 4.55
N GLY A 42 -11.46 -4.56 5.16
CA GLY A 42 -12.93 -4.46 5.13
C GLY A 42 -13.69 -5.48 5.97
N LYS A 43 -13.03 -6.20 6.90
CA LYS A 43 -13.68 -7.22 7.73
C LYS A 43 -13.96 -6.67 9.12
N THR A 44 -15.18 -6.91 9.63
CA THR A 44 -15.53 -6.61 11.03
C THR A 44 -14.87 -7.62 11.97
N ALA A 45 -13.57 -7.44 12.19
CA ALA A 45 -12.74 -8.33 12.98
C ALA A 45 -11.61 -7.57 13.67
N VAL A 46 -11.10 -8.16 14.76
CA VAL A 46 -9.94 -7.70 15.50
C VAL A 46 -9.04 -8.88 15.84
N SER A 47 -7.72 -8.71 15.74
CA SER A 47 -6.76 -9.64 16.32
C SER A 47 -6.11 -9.02 17.55
N PHE A 48 -6.17 -9.73 18.66
CA PHE A 48 -5.49 -9.39 19.90
C PHE A 48 -4.24 -10.23 20.03
N VAL A 49 -3.08 -9.60 19.93
CA VAL A 49 -1.78 -10.29 19.88
C VAL A 49 -0.79 -9.68 20.85
N LYS A 50 0.16 -10.50 21.31
CA LYS A 50 1.37 -10.06 22.01
C LYS A 50 2.42 -9.61 20.99
N ARG A 51 3.53 -9.03 21.49
CA ARG A 51 4.67 -8.61 20.66
C ARG A 51 5.40 -9.74 19.92
N ASP A 52 5.19 -11.00 20.30
CA ASP A 52 5.68 -12.16 19.54
C ASP A 52 4.77 -12.52 18.35
N GLY A 53 3.68 -11.78 18.15
CA GLY A 53 2.70 -11.99 17.08
C GLY A 53 1.62 -13.02 17.40
N LYS A 54 1.73 -13.77 18.51
CA LYS A 54 0.76 -14.81 18.87
C LYS A 54 -0.45 -14.22 19.59
N GLY A 55 -1.63 -14.76 19.28
CA GLY A 55 -2.85 -14.40 19.99
C GLY A 55 -4.10 -14.95 19.30
N ILE A 56 -5.20 -14.21 19.43
CA ILE A 56 -6.50 -14.62 18.91
C ILE A 56 -7.04 -13.58 17.94
N ARG A 57 -7.78 -14.06 16.94
CA ARG A 57 -8.58 -13.24 16.02
C ARG A 57 -10.05 -13.50 16.28
N ILE A 58 -10.79 -12.42 16.48
CA ILE A 58 -12.23 -12.43 16.73
C ILE A 58 -12.91 -11.76 15.52
N ARG A 59 -13.75 -12.50 14.81
CA ARG A 59 -14.63 -11.98 13.75
C ARG A 59 -16.05 -11.90 14.26
N VAL A 60 -16.72 -10.77 14.01
CA VAL A 60 -18.15 -10.61 14.29
C VAL A 60 -18.97 -11.36 13.24
N LYS A 61 -19.91 -12.20 13.68
CA LYS A 61 -20.87 -12.93 12.84
C LYS A 61 -22.17 -12.15 12.61
N VAL A 62 -22.45 -11.16 13.44
CA VAL A 62 -23.58 -10.24 13.30
C VAL A 62 -23.34 -9.33 12.09
N ASP A 63 -23.83 -9.74 10.94
CA ASP A 63 -23.76 -8.99 9.69
C ASP A 63 -25.16 -8.54 9.22
N SER A 64 -25.23 -8.02 7.99
CA SER A 64 -26.49 -7.52 7.43
C SER A 64 -27.53 -8.63 7.25
N ASP A 65 -27.10 -9.85 6.94
CA ASP A 65 -28.00 -10.98 6.71
C ASP A 65 -28.58 -11.45 8.05
N TRP A 66 -27.74 -11.60 9.07
CA TRP A 66 -28.16 -11.93 10.43
C TRP A 66 -29.19 -10.92 10.98
N LEU A 67 -28.95 -9.62 10.74
CA LEU A 67 -29.87 -8.54 11.15
C LEU A 67 -31.16 -8.56 10.35
N ASN A 68 -31.11 -8.86 9.05
CA ASN A 68 -32.29 -8.87 8.19
C ASN A 68 -33.21 -10.05 8.51
N GLU A 69 -32.66 -11.21 8.87
CA GLU A 69 -33.44 -12.37 9.30
C GLU A 69 -34.22 -12.11 10.60
N ARG A 70 -33.61 -11.39 11.56
CA ARG A 70 -34.16 -11.21 12.91
C ARG A 70 -34.93 -9.90 13.08
N TYR A 71 -34.46 -8.83 12.45
CA TYR A 71 -35.00 -7.47 12.59
C TYR A 71 -35.16 -6.79 11.22
N PRO A 72 -35.95 -7.36 10.30
CA PRO A 72 -36.07 -6.87 8.92
C PRO A 72 -36.54 -5.40 8.84
N ASP A 73 -37.42 -4.98 9.75
CA ASP A 73 -37.90 -3.60 9.78
C ASP A 73 -36.83 -2.61 10.23
N ALA A 74 -35.91 -3.05 11.09
CA ALA A 74 -34.76 -2.26 11.50
C ALA A 74 -33.80 -2.06 10.31
N VAL A 75 -33.59 -3.10 9.50
CA VAL A 75 -32.78 -3.02 8.27
C VAL A 75 -33.40 -2.08 7.24
N LYS A 76 -34.72 -2.11 7.04
CA LYS A 76 -35.42 -1.16 6.16
C LYS A 76 -35.25 0.29 6.64
N LEU A 77 -35.38 0.53 7.95
CA LEU A 77 -35.16 1.85 8.54
C LEU A 77 -33.70 2.30 8.39
N PHE A 78 -32.74 1.39 8.59
CA PHE A 78 -31.32 1.66 8.40
C PHE A 78 -30.99 2.01 6.94
N ASP A 79 -31.54 1.28 5.98
CA ASP A 79 -31.37 1.57 4.55
C ASP A 79 -31.87 2.97 4.21
N LYS A 80 -33.09 3.30 4.65
CA LYS A 80 -33.72 4.61 4.44
C LYS A 80 -32.91 5.75 5.07
N VAL A 81 -32.58 5.63 6.36
CA VAL A 81 -32.02 6.73 7.15
C VAL A 81 -30.50 6.86 6.97
N VAL A 82 -29.77 5.75 6.91
CA VAL A 82 -28.30 5.73 6.95
C VAL A 82 -27.69 5.58 5.57
N LYS A 83 -28.12 4.56 4.80
CA LYS A 83 -27.55 4.31 3.46
C LYS A 83 -28.00 5.36 2.44
N ARG A 84 -29.31 5.63 2.37
CA ARG A 84 -29.88 6.64 1.46
C ARG A 84 -29.83 8.07 2.01
N ARG A 85 -29.50 8.22 3.31
CA ARG A 85 -29.42 9.50 4.02
C ARG A 85 -30.70 10.34 3.90
N GLU A 86 -31.86 9.69 3.85
CA GLU A 86 -33.14 10.39 3.77
C GLU A 86 -33.40 11.18 5.06
N GLN A 87 -33.81 12.44 4.91
CA GLN A 87 -34.07 13.34 6.04
C GLN A 87 -35.47 13.14 6.63
N ASP A 88 -35.74 11.94 7.13
CA ASP A 88 -37.00 11.60 7.82
C ASP A 88 -36.77 11.52 9.34
N LYS A 89 -37.14 12.59 10.05
CA LYS A 89 -36.99 12.68 11.51
C LYS A 89 -37.78 11.60 12.26
N THR A 90 -38.92 11.18 11.72
CA THR A 90 -39.75 10.14 12.33
C THR A 90 -39.08 8.78 12.19
N ALA A 91 -38.58 8.46 10.99
CA ALA A 91 -37.81 7.25 10.76
C ALA A 91 -36.51 7.23 11.58
N GLN A 92 -35.82 8.37 11.72
CA GLN A 92 -34.63 8.50 12.58
C GLN A 92 -34.93 8.16 14.04
N LYS A 93 -35.99 8.75 14.63
CA LYS A 93 -36.40 8.44 16.01
C LYS A 93 -36.80 6.97 16.19
N LYS A 94 -37.52 6.40 15.21
CA LYS A 94 -37.88 4.98 15.21
C LYS A 94 -36.62 4.11 15.14
N LEU A 95 -35.70 4.41 14.24
CA LEU A 95 -34.44 3.69 14.11
C LEU A 95 -33.66 3.71 15.42
N GLN A 96 -33.48 4.88 16.05
CA GLN A 96 -32.79 4.98 17.35
C GLN A 96 -33.41 4.10 18.43
N LYS A 97 -34.74 4.07 18.52
CA LYS A 97 -35.46 3.22 19.50
C LYS A 97 -35.20 1.73 19.23
N VAL A 98 -35.39 1.30 17.99
CA VAL A 98 -35.21 -0.11 17.59
C VAL A 98 -33.75 -0.54 17.73
N TRP A 99 -32.79 0.31 17.34
CA TRP A 99 -31.36 0.02 17.48
C TRP A 99 -30.94 -0.12 18.95
N LYS A 100 -31.53 0.69 19.85
CA LYS A 100 -31.33 0.55 21.28
C LYS A 100 -31.84 -0.80 21.78
N GLU A 101 -33.05 -1.19 21.39
CA GLU A 101 -33.63 -2.49 21.75
C GLU A 101 -32.76 -3.66 21.26
N ILE A 102 -32.36 -3.64 19.99
CA ILE A 102 -31.44 -4.64 19.41
C ILE A 102 -30.11 -4.68 20.16
N SER A 103 -29.55 -3.52 20.55
CA SER A 103 -28.27 -3.48 21.26
C SER A 103 -28.31 -4.20 22.62
N PHE A 104 -29.45 -4.18 23.31
CA PHE A 104 -29.65 -4.94 24.55
C PHE A 104 -29.96 -6.41 24.26
N ASP A 105 -30.73 -6.70 23.22
CA ASP A 105 -31.07 -8.08 22.85
C ASP A 105 -29.85 -8.89 22.44
N ILE A 106 -28.88 -8.27 21.75
CA ILE A 106 -27.59 -8.89 21.39
C ILE A 106 -26.86 -9.44 22.63
N LEU A 107 -27.05 -8.86 23.81
CA LEU A 107 -26.41 -9.32 25.06
C LEU A 107 -26.95 -10.69 25.54
N ASN A 108 -28.10 -11.13 25.04
CA ASN A 108 -28.70 -12.42 25.39
C ASN A 108 -28.13 -13.60 24.58
N PHE A 109 -27.35 -13.32 23.53
CA PHE A 109 -26.73 -14.35 22.70
C PHE A 109 -25.40 -14.82 23.28
N THR A 110 -25.05 -16.07 23.00
CA THR A 110 -23.77 -16.64 23.42
C THR A 110 -22.61 -16.10 22.57
N GLU A 111 -21.40 -16.15 23.12
CA GLU A 111 -20.18 -15.77 22.39
C GLU A 111 -20.04 -16.51 21.05
N LYS A 112 -20.37 -17.80 21.01
CA LYS A 112 -20.26 -18.63 19.80
C LYS A 112 -21.25 -18.22 18.70
N GLU A 113 -22.39 -17.64 19.08
CA GLU A 113 -23.38 -17.12 18.13
C GLU A 113 -22.92 -15.78 17.54
N LEU A 114 -22.32 -14.92 18.36
CA LEU A 114 -21.93 -13.58 17.96
C LEU A 114 -20.55 -13.52 17.28
N PHE A 115 -19.65 -14.43 17.65
CA PHE A 115 -18.24 -14.35 17.28
C PHE A 115 -17.68 -15.67 16.75
N GLU A 116 -16.70 -15.54 15.87
CA GLU A 116 -15.79 -16.62 15.48
C GLU A 116 -14.40 -16.27 16.02
N VAL A 117 -13.87 -17.13 16.91
CA VAL A 117 -12.56 -16.95 17.52
C VAL A 117 -11.60 -18.00 16.96
N LYS A 118 -10.42 -17.55 16.53
CA LYS A 118 -9.34 -18.41 16.01
C LYS A 118 -8.00 -18.00 16.57
N ASP A 119 -7.13 -18.95 16.87
CA ASP A 119 -5.73 -18.67 17.13
C ASP A 119 -5.04 -18.16 15.87
N VAL A 120 -4.15 -17.18 16.04
CA VAL A 120 -3.39 -16.57 14.95
C VAL A 120 -1.95 -16.29 15.36
N SER A 121 -1.08 -16.28 14.37
CA SER A 121 0.29 -15.78 14.46
C SER A 121 0.50 -14.74 13.38
N LEU A 122 0.64 -13.48 13.78
CA LEU A 122 0.74 -12.34 12.87
C LEU A 122 2.14 -11.75 12.91
N LYS A 123 2.69 -11.42 11.73
CA LYS A 123 3.82 -10.48 11.68
C LYS A 123 3.31 -9.10 12.10
N ILE A 124 3.86 -8.57 13.18
CA ILE A 124 3.53 -7.24 13.69
C ILE A 124 4.68 -6.27 13.35
N PRO A 125 4.39 -4.96 13.23
CA PRO A 125 5.43 -3.94 13.07
C PRO A 125 6.35 -3.86 14.29
N ASP A 126 7.57 -3.38 14.07
CA ASP A 126 8.48 -3.00 15.15
C ASP A 126 7.90 -1.85 15.99
N TYR A 127 8.51 -1.60 17.15
CA TYR A 127 8.12 -0.47 17.99
C TYR A 127 8.18 0.84 17.23
N ALA A 128 7.30 1.78 17.57
CA ALA A 128 7.26 3.06 16.90
C ALA A 128 8.64 3.76 16.97
N PRO A 129 9.28 4.09 15.84
CA PRO A 129 10.55 4.76 15.82
C PRO A 129 10.43 6.21 16.32
N ILE A 130 11.45 6.68 17.03
CA ILE A 130 11.58 8.08 17.41
C ILE A 130 12.29 8.80 16.27
N PHE A 131 11.63 9.81 15.70
CA PHE A 131 12.18 10.63 14.63
C PHE A 131 12.52 12.02 15.14
N GLU A 132 13.55 12.61 14.55
CA GLU A 132 13.89 14.01 14.79
C GLU A 132 12.80 14.96 14.28
N SER A 133 12.81 16.18 14.83
CA SER A 133 11.97 17.27 14.36
C SER A 133 12.77 18.19 13.44
N VAL A 134 12.24 18.44 12.25
CA VAL A 134 12.82 19.35 11.25
C VAL A 134 11.86 20.50 10.98
N THR A 135 12.36 21.60 10.40
CA THR A 135 11.56 22.80 10.12
C THR A 135 11.28 22.93 8.63
N CYS A 136 10.02 23.16 8.26
CA CYS A 136 9.66 23.44 6.87
C CYS A 136 10.19 24.81 6.44
N SER A 137 10.88 24.86 5.30
CA SER A 137 11.44 26.07 4.68
C SER A 137 10.40 27.03 4.09
N VAL A 138 9.10 26.68 4.11
CA VAL A 138 8.01 27.51 3.56
C VAL A 138 7.14 28.06 4.68
N CYS A 139 6.49 27.21 5.48
CA CYS A 139 5.60 27.66 6.56
C CYS A 139 6.31 27.92 7.90
N GLY A 140 7.56 27.47 8.08
CA GLY A 140 8.31 27.61 9.33
C GLY A 140 7.89 26.64 10.45
N GLU A 141 6.89 25.79 10.23
CA GLU A 141 6.41 24.83 11.22
C GLU A 141 7.39 23.65 11.38
N LYS A 142 7.44 23.11 12.60
CA LYS A 142 8.15 21.87 12.91
C LYS A 142 7.33 20.66 12.49
N LEU A 143 7.99 19.67 11.90
CA LEU A 143 7.40 18.40 11.51
C LEU A 143 8.33 17.23 11.81
N MET A 144 7.76 16.03 11.80
CA MET A 144 8.50 14.78 11.91
C MET A 144 9.36 14.57 10.65
N GLN A 145 10.66 14.30 10.82
CA GLN A 145 11.60 14.11 9.71
C GLN A 145 11.14 13.04 8.71
N SER A 146 10.55 11.95 9.19
CA SER A 146 10.04 10.87 8.32
C SER A 146 8.86 11.28 7.42
N LYS A 147 8.25 12.45 7.65
CA LYS A 147 7.20 13.04 6.80
C LYS A 147 7.69 14.20 5.95
N ALA A 148 8.95 14.61 6.10
CA ALA A 148 9.53 15.69 5.32
C ALA A 148 9.74 15.31 3.85
N ARG A 149 9.84 16.32 2.99
CA ARG A 149 10.32 16.22 1.62
C ARG A 149 11.51 17.12 1.43
N GLU A 150 12.58 16.57 0.88
CA GLU A 150 13.75 17.36 0.51
C GLU A 150 13.71 17.68 -0.98
N LYS A 151 13.77 18.97 -1.33
CA LYS A 151 13.89 19.43 -2.72
C LYS A 151 14.98 20.49 -2.79
N ALA A 152 16.02 20.23 -3.58
CA ALA A 152 17.15 21.13 -3.77
C ALA A 152 17.76 21.64 -2.45
N GLY A 153 17.99 20.74 -1.49
CA GLY A 153 18.58 21.04 -0.18
C GLY A 153 17.66 21.79 0.80
N LYS A 154 16.38 21.99 0.46
CA LYS A 154 15.37 22.59 1.35
C LYS A 154 14.37 21.54 1.82
N ILE A 155 13.87 21.73 3.04
CA ILE A 155 12.93 20.81 3.70
C ILE A 155 11.51 21.36 3.59
N PHE A 156 10.57 20.52 3.20
CA PHE A 156 9.16 20.88 3.03
C PHE A 156 8.27 19.92 3.81
N CYS A 157 7.21 20.44 4.44
CA CYS A 157 6.11 19.60 4.90
C CYS A 157 5.27 19.11 3.71
N LEU A 158 4.46 18.08 3.93
CA LEU A 158 3.62 17.51 2.86
C LEU A 158 2.74 18.57 2.18
N PRO A 159 2.00 19.44 2.90
CA PRO A 159 1.23 20.51 2.27
C PRO A 159 2.07 21.46 1.40
N CYS A 160 3.15 22.03 1.95
CA CYS A 160 4.00 22.99 1.22
C CYS A 160 4.81 22.36 0.08
N SER A 161 5.00 21.04 0.09
CA SER A 161 5.68 20.33 -1.00
C SER A 161 4.77 20.06 -2.21
N HIS A 162 3.45 20.16 -2.02
CA HIS A 162 2.41 19.79 -2.97
C HIS A 162 2.51 18.33 -3.48
N GLU A 163 3.20 17.44 -2.76
CA GLU A 163 3.36 16.05 -3.19
C GLU A 163 2.16 15.16 -2.85
N GLY A 164 1.25 15.65 -2.01
CA GLY A 164 0.08 14.90 -1.55
C GLY A 164 0.29 14.17 -0.23
N LEU A 165 -0.78 13.56 0.28
CA LEU A 165 -0.85 12.92 1.59
C LEU A 165 -1.75 11.68 1.56
N TYR A 166 -1.55 10.78 2.53
CA TYR A 166 -2.49 9.69 2.79
C TYR A 166 -3.53 10.15 3.82
N GLN A 167 -4.79 9.87 3.54
CA GLN A 167 -5.93 10.17 4.41
C GLN A 167 -6.69 8.87 4.68
N LEU A 168 -7.06 8.66 5.94
CA LEU A 168 -8.06 7.67 6.32
C LEU A 168 -9.39 8.38 6.51
N ASP A 169 -10.39 8.00 5.73
CA ASP A 169 -11.78 8.46 5.89
C ASP A 169 -12.74 7.26 5.78
N GLY A 170 -14.03 7.53 5.54
CA GLY A 170 -15.05 6.47 5.43
C GLY A 170 -14.82 5.49 4.28
N GLU A 171 -14.03 5.85 3.26
CA GLU A 171 -13.70 4.99 2.12
C GLU A 171 -12.39 4.20 2.33
N GLY A 172 -11.77 4.31 3.51
CA GLY A 172 -10.49 3.67 3.82
C GLY A 172 -9.29 4.60 3.59
N ILE A 173 -8.11 4.03 3.35
CA ILE A 173 -6.88 4.81 3.13
C ILE A 173 -6.74 5.22 1.66
N SER A 174 -6.87 6.52 1.41
CA SER A 174 -6.79 7.14 0.09
C SER A 174 -5.65 8.16 -0.01
N PHE A 175 -5.14 8.39 -1.23
CA PHE A 175 -4.12 9.41 -1.48
C PHE A 175 -4.75 10.68 -2.04
N TYR A 176 -4.38 11.82 -1.49
CA TYR A 176 -4.91 13.14 -1.85
C TYR A 176 -3.78 14.05 -2.31
N LYS A 177 -4.01 14.80 -3.38
CA LYS A 177 -3.11 15.86 -3.86
C LYS A 177 -3.94 17.04 -4.31
N GLU A 178 -3.61 18.24 -3.82
CA GLU A 178 -4.36 19.49 -4.09
C GLU A 178 -5.86 19.34 -3.80
N ASP A 179 -6.19 18.78 -2.63
CA ASP A 179 -7.55 18.51 -2.16
C ASP A 179 -8.41 17.60 -3.06
N LYS A 180 -7.79 16.99 -4.07
CA LYS A 180 -8.43 16.01 -4.94
C LYS A 180 -7.99 14.61 -4.53
N LYS A 181 -8.97 13.74 -4.33
CA LYS A 181 -8.73 12.30 -4.25
C LYS A 181 -8.10 11.85 -5.56
N GLN A 182 -6.87 11.37 -5.51
CA GLN A 182 -6.17 10.87 -6.67
C GLN A 182 -6.28 9.35 -6.70
N SER A 183 -6.64 8.80 -7.85
CA SER A 183 -6.45 7.38 -8.11
C SER A 183 -4.95 7.11 -8.18
N TYR A 184 -4.38 6.56 -7.10
CA TYR A 184 -3.04 6.02 -7.16
C TYR A 184 -3.16 4.56 -7.59
N PHE A 185 -2.37 4.15 -8.58
CA PHE A 185 -2.22 2.75 -8.93
C PHE A 185 -0.93 2.25 -8.27
N ARG A 186 -1.01 1.10 -7.61
CA ARG A 186 0.17 0.42 -7.07
C ARG A 186 0.81 -0.37 -8.20
N VAL A 187 2.11 -0.16 -8.41
CA VAL A 187 2.90 -1.02 -9.28
C VAL A 187 3.69 -1.95 -8.37
N PHE A 188 3.50 -3.25 -8.54
CA PHE A 188 4.24 -4.28 -7.81
C PHE A 188 5.30 -4.86 -8.73
N PRO A 189 6.52 -5.12 -8.23
CA PRO A 189 7.50 -5.82 -9.02
C PRO A 189 7.03 -7.25 -9.30
N ILE A 190 7.21 -7.71 -10.53
CA ILE A 190 6.93 -9.09 -10.96
C ILE A 190 8.16 -10.00 -10.85
N GLY A 191 9.30 -9.42 -10.45
CA GLY A 191 10.58 -10.11 -10.41
C GLY A 191 11.72 -9.15 -10.13
N TYR A 192 12.95 -9.64 -10.30
CA TYR A 192 14.17 -8.86 -10.16
C TYR A 192 15.24 -9.30 -11.16
N VAL A 193 16.21 -8.42 -11.39
CA VAL A 193 17.37 -8.66 -12.24
C VAL A 193 18.48 -9.33 -11.42
N GLU A 194 19.06 -10.40 -11.94
CA GLU A 194 20.35 -10.95 -11.50
C GLU A 194 21.43 -10.51 -12.49
N SER A 195 22.41 -9.75 -12.01
CA SER A 195 23.45 -9.15 -12.85
C SER A 195 24.83 -9.18 -12.18
N SER A 196 25.89 -9.19 -12.98
CA SER A 196 27.27 -9.09 -12.46
C SER A 196 27.63 -7.69 -11.92
N PHE A 197 26.74 -6.70 -12.06
CA PHE A 197 26.95 -5.33 -11.62
C PHE A 197 26.12 -5.03 -10.36
N SER A 198 26.77 -5.01 -9.19
CA SER A 198 26.12 -4.62 -7.92
C SER A 198 25.94 -3.11 -7.77
N PHE A 199 26.66 -2.31 -8.55
CA PHE A 199 26.59 -0.84 -8.56
C PHE A 199 26.45 -0.33 -9.99
N PRO A 200 25.87 0.88 -10.20
CA PRO A 200 25.79 1.47 -11.53
C PRO A 200 27.17 1.66 -12.17
N ASP A 201 27.31 1.24 -13.42
CA ASP A 201 28.51 1.40 -14.24
C ASP A 201 28.11 1.99 -15.61
N ASP A 202 29.05 2.08 -16.55
CA ASP A 202 28.79 2.51 -17.91
C ASP A 202 27.77 1.57 -18.59
N PRO A 203 26.62 2.09 -19.06
CA PRO A 203 25.57 1.27 -19.66
C PRO A 203 26.00 0.48 -20.90
N GLU A 204 27.02 0.91 -21.65
CA GLU A 204 27.48 0.14 -22.81
C GLU A 204 28.18 -1.14 -22.35
N LYS A 205 29.06 -1.03 -21.35
CA LYS A 205 29.69 -2.20 -20.71
C LYS A 205 28.67 -3.14 -20.09
N MET A 206 27.64 -2.60 -19.44
CA MET A 206 26.59 -3.43 -18.84
C MET A 206 25.84 -4.24 -19.90
N ARG A 207 25.48 -3.61 -21.01
CA ARG A 207 24.74 -4.24 -22.12
C ARG A 207 25.51 -5.36 -22.83
N GLU A 208 26.84 -5.37 -22.75
CA GLU A 208 27.67 -6.42 -23.33
C GLU A 208 27.60 -7.74 -22.54
N LYS A 209 27.25 -7.69 -21.26
CA LYS A 209 27.12 -8.87 -20.40
C LYS A 209 25.74 -9.50 -20.49
N GLU A 210 25.68 -10.79 -20.22
CA GLU A 210 24.41 -11.49 -20.00
C GLU A 210 23.90 -11.18 -18.59
N SER A 211 22.58 -11.12 -18.45
CA SER A 211 21.89 -10.97 -17.17
C SER A 211 20.72 -11.95 -17.14
N PHE A 212 20.15 -12.16 -15.96
CA PHE A 212 18.96 -12.98 -15.82
C PHE A 212 17.81 -12.13 -15.26
N LEU A 213 16.62 -12.39 -15.79
CA LEU A 213 15.37 -11.87 -15.25
C LEU A 213 14.73 -12.99 -14.45
N PHE A 214 14.72 -12.87 -13.13
CA PHE A 214 14.00 -13.78 -12.26
C PHE A 214 12.59 -13.26 -12.06
N ILE A 215 11.59 -13.99 -12.56
CA ILE A 215 10.18 -13.68 -12.41
C ILE A 215 9.65 -14.45 -11.20
N TYR A 216 8.85 -13.81 -10.34
CA TYR A 216 8.34 -14.51 -9.17
C TYR A 216 7.46 -15.70 -9.58
N PRO A 217 7.48 -16.83 -8.84
CA PRO A 217 6.80 -18.05 -9.23
C PRO A 217 5.31 -17.88 -9.54
N GLU A 218 4.61 -16.99 -8.82
CA GLU A 218 3.19 -16.69 -9.07
C GLU A 218 2.89 -16.05 -10.43
N TYR A 219 3.92 -15.54 -11.12
CA TYR A 219 3.81 -14.92 -12.45
C TYR A 219 4.41 -15.78 -13.57
N GLU A 220 4.90 -16.99 -13.28
CA GLU A 220 5.57 -17.85 -14.27
C GLU A 220 4.68 -18.18 -15.47
N GLU A 221 3.40 -18.46 -15.25
CA GLU A 221 2.43 -18.76 -16.32
C GLU A 221 2.32 -17.62 -17.35
N GLY A 222 2.57 -16.37 -16.93
CA GLY A 222 2.58 -15.20 -17.82
C GLY A 222 3.70 -15.22 -18.87
N LEU A 223 4.69 -16.10 -18.73
CA LEU A 223 5.78 -16.27 -19.69
C LEU A 223 5.45 -17.28 -20.81
N TYR A 224 4.25 -17.86 -20.84
CA TYR A 224 3.87 -18.82 -21.86
C TYR A 224 4.12 -18.25 -23.29
N ARG A 225 4.94 -18.98 -24.07
CA ARG A 225 5.38 -18.63 -25.44
C ARG A 225 6.24 -17.37 -25.56
N ILE A 226 6.87 -16.89 -24.49
CA ILE A 226 7.78 -15.73 -24.55
C ILE A 226 8.98 -15.99 -25.49
N GLU A 227 9.37 -17.25 -25.66
CA GLU A 227 10.46 -17.71 -26.51
C GLU A 227 10.20 -17.52 -28.01
N GLU A 228 8.97 -17.19 -28.41
CA GLU A 228 8.65 -16.83 -29.80
C GLU A 228 9.16 -15.44 -30.19
N SER A 229 9.63 -14.66 -29.21
CA SER A 229 10.20 -13.34 -29.44
C SER A 229 11.70 -13.34 -29.19
N ASP A 230 12.49 -12.98 -30.22
CA ASP A 230 13.94 -12.82 -30.09
C ASP A 230 14.34 -11.66 -29.18
N PHE A 231 13.46 -10.66 -29.05
CA PHE A 231 13.69 -9.44 -28.28
C PHE A 231 12.50 -9.13 -27.40
N ILE A 232 12.76 -8.73 -26.16
CA ILE A 232 11.73 -8.31 -25.22
C ILE A 232 12.07 -6.92 -24.67
N ASN A 233 11.05 -6.13 -24.45
CA ASN A 233 11.08 -4.88 -23.72
C ASN A 233 10.94 -5.18 -22.22
N VAL A 234 11.95 -4.81 -21.44
CA VAL A 234 11.95 -4.96 -19.97
C VAL A 234 11.68 -3.60 -19.36
N VAL A 235 10.60 -3.49 -18.60
CA VAL A 235 10.26 -2.31 -17.80
C VAL A 235 10.70 -2.56 -16.37
N PHE A 236 11.49 -1.67 -15.79
CA PHE A 236 12.09 -1.88 -14.47
C PHE A 236 12.17 -0.59 -13.67
N TYR A 237 12.41 -0.69 -12.36
CA TYR A 237 12.46 0.45 -11.45
C TYR A 237 13.89 0.75 -11.01
N PHE A 238 14.37 1.99 -11.18
CA PHE A 238 15.68 2.41 -10.66
C PHE A 238 15.62 2.58 -9.13
N HIS A 239 15.60 1.46 -8.42
CA HIS A 239 15.44 1.38 -6.97
C HIS A 239 16.52 2.11 -6.15
N GLN A 240 17.69 2.37 -6.73
CA GLN A 240 18.76 3.19 -6.12
C GLN A 240 18.72 4.67 -6.53
N SER A 241 17.81 5.08 -7.43
CA SER A 241 17.69 6.48 -7.84
C SER A 241 16.95 7.29 -6.79
N SER A 242 17.61 8.30 -6.22
CA SER A 242 17.00 9.28 -5.32
C SER A 242 16.95 10.67 -5.97
N GLY A 243 15.87 11.41 -5.70
CA GLY A 243 15.65 12.76 -6.22
C GLY A 243 15.59 12.87 -7.75
N TYR A 244 15.37 14.09 -8.25
CA TYR A 244 15.47 14.40 -9.67
C TYR A 244 15.73 15.88 -9.92
N THR A 245 16.28 16.20 -11.09
CA THR A 245 16.36 17.56 -11.60
C THR A 245 15.59 17.64 -12.91
N LEU A 246 14.66 18.59 -13.05
CA LEU A 246 13.85 18.74 -14.28
C LEU A 246 14.70 19.16 -15.48
N ARG A 247 15.68 20.03 -15.28
CA ARG A 247 16.62 20.51 -16.31
C ARG A 247 18.04 20.52 -15.74
N GLY A 248 18.97 19.87 -16.42
CA GLY A 248 20.36 19.79 -15.96
C GLY A 248 21.28 19.18 -16.99
N LYS A 249 22.58 19.16 -16.69
CA LYS A 249 23.59 18.50 -17.50
C LYS A 249 23.34 17.00 -17.52
N ARG A 250 23.23 16.39 -18.70
CA ARG A 250 22.97 14.95 -18.86
C ARG A 250 24.22 14.23 -19.38
N ARG A 251 24.15 12.89 -19.49
CA ARG A 251 25.16 12.09 -20.18
C ARG A 251 25.35 12.66 -21.59
N GLY A 252 26.60 12.92 -21.99
CA GLY A 252 26.94 13.69 -23.20
C GLY A 252 27.21 15.18 -22.97
N GLY A 253 27.01 15.70 -21.76
CA GLY A 253 27.43 17.05 -21.36
C GLY A 253 26.44 18.17 -21.71
N GLU A 254 25.41 17.90 -22.49
CA GLU A 254 24.38 18.88 -22.85
C GLU A 254 23.35 19.09 -21.74
N ILE A 255 22.82 20.33 -21.65
CA ILE A 255 21.71 20.65 -20.75
C ILE A 255 20.41 20.22 -21.42
N LYS A 256 19.71 19.24 -20.84
CA LYS A 256 18.42 18.75 -21.34
C LYS A 256 17.39 18.60 -20.21
N GLY A 257 16.12 18.75 -20.60
CA GLY A 257 14.99 18.34 -19.76
C GLY A 257 15.05 16.84 -19.46
N VAL A 258 14.59 16.41 -18.28
CA VAL A 258 14.64 15.00 -17.86
C VAL A 258 13.84 14.08 -18.79
N PHE A 259 12.74 14.59 -19.34
CA PHE A 259 11.88 13.89 -20.31
C PHE A 259 12.45 13.91 -21.75
N ALA A 260 13.41 14.77 -22.03
CA ALA A 260 14.19 14.77 -23.27
C ALA A 260 15.51 13.97 -23.12
N SER A 261 15.58 13.07 -22.14
CA SER A 261 16.75 12.25 -21.81
C SER A 261 16.32 10.88 -21.29
N ARG A 262 17.29 9.99 -21.05
CA ARG A 262 17.08 8.68 -20.40
C ARG A 262 17.69 8.62 -18.99
N SER A 263 17.79 9.77 -18.31
CA SER A 263 18.33 9.86 -16.95
C SER A 263 17.52 9.02 -15.95
N PRO A 264 18.15 8.24 -15.06
CA PRO A 264 17.46 7.49 -14.02
C PRO A 264 16.83 8.40 -12.94
N HIS A 265 17.44 9.57 -12.70
CA HIS A 265 16.93 10.60 -11.79
C HIS A 265 15.75 11.38 -12.40
N ARG A 266 14.55 10.79 -12.35
CA ARG A 266 13.30 11.32 -12.92
C ARG A 266 12.11 11.12 -11.97
N PRO A 267 11.00 11.87 -12.15
CA PRO A 267 9.88 11.85 -11.20
C PRO A 267 9.32 10.44 -10.91
N SER A 268 9.18 9.63 -11.95
CA SER A 268 8.91 8.19 -11.84
C SER A 268 10.14 7.46 -12.37
N PRO A 269 11.01 6.90 -11.52
CA PRO A 269 12.29 6.30 -11.90
C PRO A 269 12.09 4.93 -12.55
N ILE A 270 11.46 4.94 -13.72
CA ILE A 270 11.17 3.77 -14.55
C ILE A 270 12.16 3.74 -15.72
N GLY A 271 12.79 2.59 -15.89
CA GLY A 271 13.64 2.21 -17.02
C GLY A 271 12.88 1.34 -18.01
N LEU A 272 13.31 1.40 -19.27
CA LEU A 272 12.83 0.57 -20.36
C LEU A 272 14.02 0.21 -21.24
N THR A 273 14.29 -1.09 -21.37
CA THR A 273 15.38 -1.59 -22.20
C THR A 273 14.92 -2.76 -23.04
N ARG A 274 15.18 -2.68 -24.35
CA ARG A 274 15.03 -3.80 -25.27
C ARG A 274 16.23 -4.72 -25.13
N VAL A 275 16.00 -5.96 -24.76
CA VAL A 275 17.04 -6.99 -24.59
C VAL A 275 16.81 -8.13 -25.57
N LYS A 276 17.87 -8.83 -25.95
CA LYS A 276 17.78 -10.10 -26.66
C LYS A 276 17.43 -11.19 -25.66
N LEU A 277 16.38 -11.97 -25.92
CA LEU A 277 16.07 -13.19 -25.16
C LEU A 277 16.97 -14.31 -25.67
N ILE A 278 17.80 -14.87 -24.79
CA ILE A 278 18.74 -15.95 -25.14
C ILE A 278 18.14 -17.31 -24.83
N ALA A 279 17.55 -17.46 -23.65
CA ALA A 279 16.95 -18.70 -23.19
C ALA A 279 15.95 -18.44 -22.06
N ARG A 280 15.04 -19.38 -21.86
CA ARG A 280 14.17 -19.45 -20.69
C ARG A 280 14.37 -20.77 -19.96
N GLU A 281 14.43 -20.69 -18.63
CA GLU A 281 14.45 -21.82 -17.71
C GLU A 281 13.36 -21.56 -16.65
N LYS A 282 12.17 -22.14 -16.83
CA LYS A 282 11.00 -21.88 -15.97
C LYS A 282 10.69 -20.39 -15.85
N ASN A 283 10.80 -19.83 -14.65
CA ASN A 283 10.57 -18.43 -14.31
C ASN A 283 11.83 -17.55 -14.46
N ARG A 284 12.90 -18.05 -15.07
CA ARG A 284 14.19 -17.35 -15.24
C ARG A 284 14.53 -17.16 -16.71
N LEU A 285 14.72 -15.92 -17.13
CA LEU A 285 15.05 -15.57 -18.53
C LEU A 285 16.50 -15.11 -18.63
N ARG A 286 17.31 -15.78 -19.46
CA ARG A 286 18.66 -15.32 -19.79
C ARG A 286 18.59 -14.30 -20.93
N VAL A 287 19.12 -13.10 -20.71
CA VAL A 287 19.02 -11.98 -21.64
C VAL A 287 20.36 -11.28 -21.86
N LYS A 288 20.48 -10.55 -22.97
CA LYS A 288 21.64 -9.69 -23.28
C LYS A 288 21.20 -8.32 -23.76
N GLY A 289 21.96 -7.29 -23.40
CA GLY A 289 21.64 -5.90 -23.75
C GLY A 289 20.88 -5.14 -22.65
N LEU A 290 20.85 -5.65 -21.42
CA LEU A 290 20.24 -4.97 -20.27
C LEU A 290 21.24 -4.00 -19.61
N ASP A 291 20.75 -2.86 -19.13
CA ASP A 291 21.50 -1.84 -18.39
C ASP A 291 20.92 -1.61 -16.98
N ALA A 292 20.65 -2.72 -16.29
CA ALA A 292 20.16 -2.75 -14.92
C ALA A 292 21.14 -3.49 -14.00
N ILE A 293 21.26 -2.99 -12.78
CA ILE A 293 22.12 -3.58 -11.75
C ILE A 293 21.44 -4.76 -11.06
N ASP A 294 22.21 -5.55 -10.33
CA ASP A 294 21.71 -6.65 -9.52
C ASP A 294 20.63 -6.21 -8.52
N GLY A 295 19.61 -7.02 -8.34
CA GLY A 295 18.46 -6.73 -7.48
C GLY A 295 17.46 -5.70 -8.06
N THR A 296 17.68 -5.20 -9.28
CA THR A 296 16.76 -4.22 -9.89
C THR A 296 15.35 -4.81 -10.04
N PRO A 297 14.30 -4.18 -9.46
CA PRO A 297 12.94 -4.68 -9.59
C PRO A 297 12.41 -4.58 -11.01
N ILE A 298 11.84 -5.67 -11.51
CA ILE A 298 11.18 -5.75 -12.82
C ILE A 298 9.70 -5.41 -12.61
N LEU A 299 9.19 -4.48 -13.40
CA LEU A 299 7.78 -4.04 -13.35
C LEU A 299 6.93 -4.72 -14.42
N ASP A 300 7.49 -4.98 -15.60
CA ASP A 300 6.76 -5.56 -16.73
C ASP A 300 7.71 -6.11 -17.80
N ILE A 301 7.22 -7.03 -18.64
CA ILE A 301 7.93 -7.57 -19.80
C ILE A 301 6.96 -7.62 -20.98
N LYS A 302 7.40 -7.17 -22.16
CA LYS A 302 6.62 -7.23 -23.39
C LYS A 302 7.45 -7.76 -24.55
N PRO A 303 6.88 -8.57 -25.47
CA PRO A 303 7.57 -8.87 -26.72
C PRO A 303 7.85 -7.58 -27.49
N TYR A 304 9.02 -7.47 -28.12
CA TYR A 304 9.34 -6.36 -29.00
C TYR A 304 8.71 -6.60 -30.37
N VAL A 305 7.94 -5.64 -30.86
CA VAL A 305 7.30 -5.71 -32.18
C VAL A 305 7.82 -4.56 -33.02
N LYS A 306 8.59 -4.86 -34.08
CA LYS A 306 9.27 -3.85 -34.90
C LYS A 306 8.32 -2.78 -35.46
N ASP A 307 7.12 -3.16 -35.89
CA ASP A 307 6.16 -2.22 -36.47
C ASP A 307 5.52 -1.29 -35.42
N ILE A 308 5.62 -1.61 -34.14
CA ILE A 308 5.05 -0.84 -33.02
C ILE A 308 6.14 -0.07 -32.27
N ASP A 309 7.31 -0.69 -32.07
CA ASP A 309 8.37 -0.22 -31.19
C ASP A 309 9.64 0.28 -31.93
N GLY A 310 9.68 0.17 -33.27
CA GLY A 310 10.87 0.35 -34.11
C GLY A 310 11.02 1.70 -34.81
#